data_AF-A0A928UXX4-F1
#
_entry.id   AF-A0A928UXX4-F1
#
_cell.length_a   1.000
_cell.length_b   1.000
_cell.length_c   1.000
_cell.angle_alpha   90.00
_cell.angle_beta   90.00
_cell.angle_gamma   90.00
#
_symmetry.space_group_name_H-M   'P 1'
#
loop_
_entity.id
_entity.type
_entity.pdbx_description
1 polymer ?
#
loop_
_entity_poly.entity_id
_entity_poly.type
_entity_poly.pdbx_seq_one_letter_code
_entity_poly.pdbx_strand_id
1 'polypeptide(L)'
;MKNLLQKSLKQLSIFAFIVFALSIPSYFLLVDWIWLKELDENNELIAERIENEFNEQNISDERLAESIRFWNEIQPVSTIIASQQSVQDSVYTITRQNPYAKREIIDRFRGLKTTIKINKKKLSFNDRNQCGRDRRNGCLHRHDYIGFLSYLDFRFLDIEQKAF
;
A
#
# COMPACT_ATOMS: atom_id res chain seq x y z
N MET A 1 -20.48 -54.97 2.73
CA MET A 1 -20.94 -53.59 2.97
C MET A 1 -19.75 -52.64 3.09
N LYS A 2 -19.16 -52.20 1.97
CA LYS A 2 -18.06 -51.19 1.96
C LYS A 2 -18.27 -50.07 0.94
N ASN A 3 -19.20 -50.25 0.00
CA ASN A 3 -19.37 -49.34 -1.15
C ASN A 3 -20.15 -48.06 -0.84
N LEU A 4 -21.07 -48.06 0.14
CA LEU A 4 -21.89 -46.88 0.44
C LEU A 4 -21.07 -45.80 1.16
N LEU A 5 -20.26 -46.19 2.16
CA LEU A 5 -19.44 -45.27 2.95
C LEU A 5 -18.26 -44.71 2.15
N GLN A 6 -17.64 -45.52 1.29
CA GLN A 6 -16.54 -45.05 0.44
C GLN A 6 -17.01 -44.08 -0.64
N LYS A 7 -18.25 -44.24 -1.15
CA LYS A 7 -18.82 -43.34 -2.16
C LYS A 7 -19.13 -41.96 -1.59
N SER A 8 -19.68 -41.87 -0.38
CA SER A 8 -19.94 -40.60 0.30
C SER A 8 -18.66 -39.89 0.73
N LEU A 9 -17.68 -40.61 1.29
CA LEU A 9 -16.39 -40.05 1.69
C LEU A 9 -15.60 -39.48 0.50
N LYS A 10 -15.62 -40.17 -0.65
CA LYS A 10 -14.95 -39.68 -1.86
C LYS A 10 -15.55 -38.36 -2.35
N GLN A 11 -16.87 -38.23 -2.30
CA GLN A 11 -17.56 -37.02 -2.74
C GLN A 11 -17.34 -35.84 -1.78
N LEU A 12 -17.33 -36.11 -0.47
CA LEU A 12 -16.95 -35.11 0.54
C LEU A 12 -15.50 -34.64 0.37
N SER A 13 -14.57 -35.56 0.13
CA SER A 13 -13.15 -35.24 -0.05
C SER A 13 -12.90 -34.38 -1.29
N ILE A 14 -13.56 -34.67 -2.41
CA ILE A 14 -13.47 -33.84 -3.63
C ILE A 14 -14.00 -32.43 -3.36
N PHE A 15 -15.15 -32.33 -2.68
CA PHE A 15 -15.71 -31.03 -2.32
C PHE A 15 -14.76 -30.23 -1.43
N ALA A 16 -14.20 -30.86 -0.38
CA ALA A 16 -13.22 -30.22 0.49
C ALA A 16 -11.97 -29.77 -0.27
N PHE A 17 -11.49 -30.55 -1.22
CA PHE A 17 -10.33 -30.21 -2.04
C PHE A 17 -10.60 -28.99 -2.93
N ILE A 18 -11.80 -28.90 -3.52
CA ILE A 18 -12.21 -27.74 -4.33
C ILE A 18 -12.29 -26.49 -3.46
N VAL A 19 -12.93 -26.58 -2.29
CA VAL A 19 -13.03 -25.46 -1.35
C VAL A 19 -11.64 -25.00 -0.92
N PHE A 20 -10.74 -25.92 -0.59
CA PHE A 20 -9.37 -25.61 -0.20
C PHE A 20 -8.57 -24.96 -1.33
N ALA A 21 -8.69 -25.52 -2.54
CA ALA A 21 -8.01 -25.00 -3.72
C ALA A 21 -8.47 -23.59 -4.12
N LEU A 22 -9.72 -23.22 -3.83
CA LEU A 22 -10.26 -21.87 -4.09
C LEU A 22 -10.05 -20.91 -2.92
N SER A 23 -10.07 -21.41 -1.68
CA SER A 23 -9.92 -20.61 -0.47
C SER A 23 -8.53 -19.98 -0.37
N ILE A 24 -7.47 -20.75 -0.60
CA ILE A 24 -6.10 -20.25 -0.48
C ILE A 24 -5.83 -19.09 -1.45
N PRO A 25 -6.07 -19.22 -2.78
CA PRO A 25 -5.87 -18.10 -3.70
C PRO A 25 -6.71 -16.89 -3.34
N SER A 26 -7.97 -17.09 -2.93
CA SER A 26 -8.88 -15.99 -2.57
C SER A 26 -8.37 -15.19 -1.36
N TYR A 27 -7.81 -15.88 -0.37
CA TYR A 27 -7.20 -15.25 0.80
C TYR A 27 -6.02 -14.35 0.39
N PHE A 28 -5.10 -14.86 -0.43
CA PHE A 28 -3.95 -14.07 -0.88
C PHE A 28 -4.38 -12.84 -1.69
N LEU A 29 -5.40 -12.96 -2.53
CA LEU A 29 -5.94 -11.84 -3.29
C LEU A 29 -6.57 -10.77 -2.38
N LEU A 30 -7.31 -11.18 -1.35
CA LEU A 30 -7.90 -10.24 -0.39
C LEU A 30 -6.84 -9.46 0.38
N VAL A 31 -5.81 -10.15 0.88
CA VAL A 31 -4.72 -9.50 1.62
C VAL A 31 -3.96 -8.52 0.72
N ASP A 32 -3.64 -8.93 -0.51
CA ASP A 32 -2.99 -8.04 -1.48
C ASP A 32 -3.86 -6.81 -1.79
N TRP A 33 -5.18 -7.01 -1.95
CA TRP A 33 -6.12 -5.93 -2.22
C TRP A 33 -6.23 -4.93 -1.06
N ILE A 34 -6.34 -5.40 0.18
CA ILE A 34 -6.39 -4.53 1.38
C ILE A 34 -5.09 -3.73 1.50
N TRP A 35 -3.94 -4.39 1.31
CA TRP A 35 -2.64 -3.73 1.37
C TRP A 35 -2.52 -2.64 0.32
N LEU A 36 -2.87 -2.95 -0.92
CA LEU A 36 -2.88 -2.00 -2.01
C LEU A 36 -3.78 -0.80 -1.72
N LYS A 37 -4.98 -1.04 -1.21
CA LYS A 37 -5.95 0.02 -0.89
C LYS A 37 -5.43 0.97 0.19
N GLU A 38 -4.90 0.45 1.30
CA GLU A 38 -4.34 1.26 2.40
C GLU A 38 -3.20 2.15 1.92
N LEU A 39 -2.31 1.63 1.07
CA LEU A 39 -1.22 2.38 0.47
C LEU A 39 -1.71 3.50 -0.46
N ASP A 40 -2.77 3.26 -1.22
CA ASP A 40 -3.34 4.27 -2.11
C ASP A 40 -4.02 5.40 -1.32
N GLU A 41 -4.79 5.06 -0.28
CA GLU A 41 -5.44 6.04 0.60
C GLU A 41 -4.40 6.91 1.32
N ASN A 42 -3.33 6.32 1.86
CA ASN A 42 -2.30 7.10 2.52
C ASN A 42 -1.49 7.98 1.55
N ASN A 43 -1.33 7.58 0.28
CA ASN A 43 -0.73 8.45 -0.75
C ASN A 43 -1.61 9.68 -1.03
N GLU A 44 -2.91 9.48 -1.17
CA GLU A 44 -3.87 10.56 -1.42
C GLU A 44 -3.92 11.55 -0.24
N LEU A 45 -3.98 11.04 0.99
CA LEU A 45 -4.00 11.87 2.20
C LEU A 45 -2.74 12.72 2.38
N ILE A 46 -1.56 12.21 2.00
CA ILE A 46 -0.32 12.99 2.04
C ILE A 46 -0.36 14.12 1.02
N ALA A 47 -0.84 13.85 -0.21
CA ALA A 47 -0.96 14.88 -1.23
C ALA A 47 -1.93 15.98 -0.80
N GLU A 48 -3.10 15.62 -0.26
CA GLU A 48 -4.10 16.56 0.24
C GLU A 48 -3.56 17.39 1.41
N ARG A 49 -2.88 16.76 2.37
CA ARG A 49 -2.25 17.48 3.49
C ARG A 49 -1.24 18.50 3.00
N ILE A 50 -0.38 18.14 2.05
CA ILE A 50 0.62 19.07 1.49
C ILE A 50 -0.10 20.25 0.81
N GLU A 51 -1.12 19.97 -0.01
CA GLU A 51 -1.89 21.03 -0.66
C GLU A 51 -2.52 22.00 0.36
N ASN A 52 -3.14 21.48 1.41
CA ASN A 52 -3.77 22.30 2.44
C ASN A 52 -2.76 23.13 3.23
N GLU A 53 -1.68 22.52 3.74
CA GLU A 53 -0.65 23.22 4.53
C GLU A 53 0.02 24.35 3.74
N PHE A 54 0.31 24.13 2.45
CA PHE A 54 0.89 25.17 1.60
C PHE A 54 -0.11 26.28 1.27
N ASN A 55 -1.40 25.97 1.12
CA ASN A 55 -2.44 26.97 0.87
C ASN A 55 -2.79 27.79 2.14
N GLU A 56 -2.80 27.18 3.32
CA GLU A 56 -3.05 27.88 4.58
C GLU A 56 -1.96 28.93 4.90
N GLN A 57 -0.70 28.61 4.61
CA GLN A 57 0.43 29.50 4.88
C GLN A 57 0.48 30.75 3.98
N ASN A 58 -0.38 30.86 2.94
CA ASN A 58 -0.49 32.02 2.03
C ASN A 58 0.88 32.57 1.59
N ILE A 59 1.79 31.66 1.23
CA ILE A 59 3.20 31.96 0.95
C ILE A 59 3.32 32.82 -0.32
N SER A 60 4.14 33.88 -0.30
CA SER A 60 4.39 34.69 -1.51
C SER A 60 5.04 33.88 -2.63
N ASP A 61 4.89 34.31 -3.87
CA ASP A 61 5.41 33.60 -5.04
C ASP A 61 6.94 33.38 -5.00
N GLU A 62 7.72 34.33 -4.46
CA GLU A 62 9.17 34.14 -4.29
C GLU A 62 9.49 33.11 -3.20
N ARG A 63 8.74 33.14 -2.10
CA ARG A 63 8.92 32.23 -0.97
C ARG A 63 8.46 30.81 -1.30
N LEU A 64 7.48 30.65 -2.19
CA LEU A 64 6.99 29.35 -2.62
C LEU A 64 8.10 28.52 -3.29
N ALA A 65 8.92 29.17 -4.13
CA ALA A 65 10.06 28.50 -4.78
C ALA A 65 11.11 28.05 -3.76
N GLU A 66 11.39 28.87 -2.74
CA GLU A 66 12.29 28.51 -1.64
C GLU A 66 11.75 27.33 -0.82
N SER A 67 10.47 27.36 -0.45
CA SER A 67 9.81 26.29 0.31
C SER A 67 9.77 24.98 -0.46
N ILE A 68 9.53 25.01 -1.78
CA ILE A 68 9.60 23.81 -2.63
C ILE A 68 11.03 23.26 -2.67
N ARG A 69 12.04 24.12 -2.79
CA ARG A 69 13.44 23.68 -2.78
C ARG A 69 13.80 23.03 -1.45
N PHE A 70 13.44 23.67 -0.34
CA PHE A 70 13.64 23.17 1.01
C PHE A 70 12.91 21.84 1.25
N TRP A 71 11.67 21.73 0.79
CA TRP A 71 10.90 20.49 0.84
C TRP A 71 11.64 19.36 0.10
N ASN A 72 12.10 19.61 -1.12
CA ASN A 72 12.82 18.63 -1.92
C ASN A 72 14.17 18.22 -1.30
N GLU A 73 14.82 19.11 -0.53
CA GLU A 73 16.04 18.81 0.22
C GLU A 73 15.77 17.92 1.44
N ILE A 74 14.68 18.18 2.19
CA ILE A 74 14.32 17.40 3.38
C ILE A 74 13.66 16.07 3.03
N GLN A 75 12.83 16.06 1.99
CA GLN A 75 12.02 14.93 1.57
C GLN A 75 12.42 14.47 0.16
N PRO A 76 13.57 13.79 0.00
CA PRO A 76 14.07 13.40 -1.33
C PRO A 76 13.15 12.41 -2.07
N VAL A 77 12.20 11.82 -1.36
CA VAL A 77 11.33 10.77 -1.89
C VAL A 77 9.95 11.30 -2.31
N SER A 78 9.45 12.39 -1.71
CA SER A 78 8.25 13.11 -2.14
C SER A 78 8.66 14.46 -2.75
N THR A 79 8.77 14.48 -4.08
CA THR A 79 9.27 15.65 -4.81
C THR A 79 8.13 16.46 -5.40
N ILE A 80 8.18 17.78 -5.21
CA ILE A 80 7.27 18.75 -5.83
C ILE A 80 8.02 19.43 -6.98
N ILE A 81 7.44 19.39 -8.18
CA ILE A 81 8.01 20.02 -9.38
C ILE A 81 6.98 20.98 -9.97
N ALA A 82 7.39 22.21 -10.25
CA ALA A 82 6.56 23.16 -10.97
C ALA A 82 6.26 22.62 -12.38
N SER A 83 4.99 22.39 -12.68
CA SER A 83 4.54 21.95 -14.00
C SER A 83 3.32 22.75 -14.39
N GLN A 84 3.40 23.43 -15.53
CA GLN A 84 2.25 24.17 -16.08
C GLN A 84 1.21 23.22 -16.69
N GLN A 85 1.55 21.94 -16.88
CA GLN A 85 0.69 20.94 -17.49
C GLN A 85 0.13 20.00 -16.43
N SER A 86 -1.19 19.77 -16.51
CA SER A 86 -1.87 18.77 -15.68
C SER A 86 -1.31 17.40 -16.02
N VAL A 87 -0.71 16.75 -15.05
CA VAL A 87 -0.29 15.35 -15.17
C VAL A 87 -1.48 14.49 -14.79
N GLN A 88 -1.72 13.43 -15.55
CA GLN A 88 -2.74 12.43 -15.20
C GLN A 88 -2.34 11.72 -13.92
N ASP A 89 -3.31 11.55 -13.02
CA ASP A 89 -3.11 10.82 -11.77
C ASP A 89 -2.72 9.38 -12.07
N SER A 90 -1.57 8.96 -11.56
CA SER A 90 -1.02 7.64 -11.80
C SER A 90 -0.42 7.08 -10.54
N VAL A 91 -0.91 5.89 -10.17
CA VAL A 91 -0.32 5.05 -9.14
C VAL A 91 0.59 4.03 -9.81
N TYR A 92 1.81 3.89 -9.33
CA TYR A 92 2.80 3.00 -9.92
C TYR A 92 3.61 2.26 -8.86
N THR A 93 4.13 1.09 -9.22
CA THR A 93 5.01 0.31 -8.35
C THR A 93 6.45 0.42 -8.83
N ILE A 94 7.37 0.76 -7.95
CA ILE A 94 8.81 0.74 -8.19
C ILE A 94 9.46 -0.28 -7.26
N THR A 95 10.49 -0.95 -7.77
CA THR A 95 11.33 -1.81 -6.96
C THR A 95 12.65 -1.11 -6.66
N ARG A 96 13.08 -1.13 -5.39
CA ARG A 96 14.38 -0.59 -5.00
C ARG A 96 15.04 -1.53 -4.01
N GLN A 97 16.36 -1.62 -4.09
CA GLN A 97 17.15 -2.29 -3.07
C GLN A 97 17.26 -1.39 -1.85
N ASN A 98 17.06 -1.96 -0.67
CA ASN A 98 17.26 -1.23 0.58
C ASN A 98 18.77 -1.05 0.84
N PRO A 99 19.30 0.18 0.84
CA PRO A 99 20.72 0.42 1.05
C PRO A 99 21.16 0.11 2.49
N TYR A 100 20.22 -0.06 3.42
CA TYR A 100 20.47 -0.34 4.83
C TYR A 100 20.27 -1.82 5.20
N ALA A 101 19.77 -2.65 4.28
CA ALA A 101 19.61 -4.07 4.52
C ALA A 101 20.94 -4.81 4.37
N LYS A 102 21.25 -5.68 5.34
CA LYS A 102 22.46 -6.54 5.30
C LYS A 102 22.44 -7.60 4.20
N ARG A 103 21.28 -7.82 3.57
CA ARG A 103 21.07 -8.77 2.46
C ARG A 103 20.47 -8.01 1.28
N GLU A 104 20.72 -8.50 0.08
CA GLU A 104 20.11 -7.97 -1.15
C GLU A 104 18.61 -8.25 -1.14
N ILE A 105 17.88 -7.31 -0.54
CA ILE A 105 16.46 -7.36 -0.35
C ILE A 105 15.86 -6.29 -1.28
N ILE A 106 15.07 -6.74 -2.26
CA ILE A 106 14.39 -5.88 -3.23
C ILE A 106 12.98 -5.59 -2.71
N ASP A 107 12.75 -4.34 -2.35
CA ASP A 107 11.52 -3.83 -1.80
C ASP A 107 10.60 -3.27 -2.88
N ARG A 108 9.29 -3.48 -2.74
CA ARG A 108 8.26 -2.90 -3.62
C ARG A 108 7.69 -1.65 -2.96
N PHE A 109 7.89 -0.50 -3.59
CA PHE A 109 7.30 0.77 -3.20
C PHE A 109 6.16 1.11 -4.15
N ARG A 110 5.08 1.63 -3.60
CA ARG A 110 3.98 2.24 -4.33
C ARG A 110 4.13 3.75 -4.29
N GLY A 111 4.03 4.37 -5.45
CA GLY A 111 4.13 5.81 -5.63
C GLY A 111 2.87 6.38 -6.23
N LEU A 112 2.64 7.66 -5.96
CA LEU A 112 1.56 8.46 -6.52
C LEU A 112 2.16 9.63 -7.28
N LYS A 113 1.75 9.79 -8.53
CA LYS A 113 1.99 10.97 -9.33
C LYS A 113 0.66 11.66 -9.56
N THR A 114 0.52 12.89 -9.08
CA THR A 114 -0.73 13.66 -9.19
C THR A 114 -0.44 15.15 -9.39
N THR A 115 -1.46 15.92 -9.76
CA THR A 115 -1.37 17.37 -9.89
C THR A 115 -2.01 18.04 -8.68
N ILE A 116 -1.22 18.77 -7.89
CA ILE A 116 -1.68 19.56 -6.74
C ILE A 116 -1.81 21.04 -7.09
N LYS A 117 -2.70 21.77 -6.41
CA LYS A 117 -2.89 23.21 -6.62
C LYS A 117 -2.46 24.01 -5.40
N ILE A 118 -1.33 24.71 -5.51
CA ILE A 118 -0.83 25.62 -4.47
C ILE A 118 -0.97 27.06 -4.97
N ASN A 119 -1.64 27.93 -4.20
CA ASN A 119 -1.84 29.34 -4.54
C ASN A 119 -2.36 29.58 -5.97
N LYS A 120 -3.33 28.77 -6.41
CA LYS A 120 -3.92 28.75 -7.78
C LYS A 120 -2.96 28.34 -8.91
N LYS A 121 -1.70 27.99 -8.60
CA LYS A 121 -0.75 27.42 -9.56
C LYS A 121 -0.82 25.89 -9.51
N LYS A 122 -0.82 25.27 -10.69
CA LYS A 122 -0.75 23.81 -10.80
C LYS A 122 0.71 23.38 -10.66
N LEU A 123 0.96 22.37 -9.83
CA LEU A 123 2.27 21.74 -9.68
C LEU A 123 2.12 20.23 -9.80
N SER A 124 3.18 19.56 -10.24
CA SER A 124 3.24 18.10 -10.24
C SER A 124 3.83 17.60 -8.93
N PHE A 125 3.07 16.77 -8.24
CA PHE A 125 3.52 16.04 -7.06
C PHE A 125 3.90 14.62 -7.45
N ASN A 126 5.02 14.15 -6.93
CA ASN A 126 5.45 12.77 -7.10
C ASN A 126 5.95 12.23 -5.76
N ASP A 127 5.16 11.34 -5.17
CA ASP A 127 5.55 10.57 -4.00
C ASP A 127 6.04 9.18 -4.42
N ARG A 128 7.24 8.81 -3.97
CA ARG A 128 7.89 7.52 -4.27
C ARG A 128 8.08 6.65 -3.03
N ASN A 129 7.38 6.98 -1.94
CA ASN A 129 7.87 6.68 -0.60
C ASN A 129 7.08 5.62 0.16
N GLN A 130 6.02 5.06 -0.42
CA GLN A 130 5.14 4.20 0.36
C GLN A 130 5.42 2.74 0.08
N CYS A 131 6.09 2.12 1.02
CA CYS A 131 6.20 0.68 1.11
C CYS A 131 5.43 0.23 2.34
N GLY A 132 4.61 -0.81 2.23
CA GLY A 132 3.88 -1.33 3.37
C GLY A 132 4.83 -1.77 4.47
N ARG A 133 4.73 -1.12 5.63
CA ARG A 133 5.73 -1.20 6.70
C ARG A 133 5.39 -2.36 7.64
N ASP A 134 6.27 -3.37 7.72
CA ASP A 134 6.30 -4.32 8.85
C ASP A 134 7.13 -3.68 9.98
N ARG A 135 6.61 -3.68 11.22
CA ARG A 135 7.28 -3.07 12.38
C ARG A 135 8.62 -3.72 12.74
N ARG A 136 8.92 -4.93 12.21
CA ARG A 136 10.17 -5.64 12.51
C ARG A 136 11.24 -5.58 11.41
N ASN A 137 10.87 -5.54 10.12
CA ASN A 137 11.81 -5.80 9.03
C ASN A 137 11.83 -4.75 7.91
N GLY A 138 11.11 -3.63 8.05
CA GLY A 138 11.04 -2.61 7.00
C GLY A 138 9.91 -2.91 6.01
N CYS A 139 10.23 -2.96 4.72
CA CYS A 139 9.28 -3.22 3.65
C CYS A 139 8.77 -4.67 3.66
N LEU A 140 7.45 -4.89 3.59
CA LEU A 140 6.87 -6.23 3.56
C LEU A 140 7.23 -6.97 2.26
N HIS A 141 7.86 -8.15 2.38
CA HIS A 141 8.12 -9.02 1.23
C HIS A 141 6.98 -9.99 0.96
N ARG A 142 6.96 -10.51 -0.28
CA ARG A 142 6.09 -11.61 -0.70
C ARG A 142 6.26 -12.89 0.14
N HIS A 143 7.34 -13.01 0.91
CA HIS A 143 7.59 -14.13 1.80
C HIS A 143 7.17 -13.88 3.26
N ASP A 144 6.80 -12.65 3.63
CA ASP A 144 6.44 -12.29 5.02
C ASP A 144 4.95 -12.46 5.34
N TYR A 145 4.12 -12.89 4.38
CA TYR A 145 2.70 -13.20 4.62
C TYR A 145 2.49 -14.29 5.69
N ILE A 146 3.52 -15.12 5.94
CA ILE A 146 3.49 -16.13 7.02
C ILE A 146 3.49 -15.47 8.40
N GLY A 147 4.10 -14.29 8.56
CA GLY A 147 4.07 -13.52 9.82
C GLY A 147 2.75 -12.79 10.06
N PHE A 148 2.02 -12.45 8.98
CA PHE A 148 0.72 -11.78 9.06
C PHE A 148 -0.42 -12.74 9.46
N LEU A 149 -0.26 -14.05 9.17
CA LEU A 149 -1.15 -15.11 9.67
C LEU A 149 -1.27 -15.11 11.21
N SER A 150 -0.20 -14.75 11.94
CA SER A 150 -0.22 -14.66 13.41
C SER A 150 -1.03 -13.46 13.95
N TYR A 151 -1.26 -12.43 13.14
CA TYR A 151 -1.92 -11.18 13.56
C TYR A 151 -3.41 -11.17 13.19
N LEU A 152 -3.79 -11.83 12.08
CA LEU A 152 -5.18 -11.99 11.67
C LEU A 152 -5.93 -13.04 12.51
N ASP A 153 -5.24 -14.04 13.04
CA ASP A 153 -5.80 -15.02 13.99
C ASP A 153 -6.41 -14.30 15.21
N PHE A 154 -5.76 -13.22 15.68
CA PHE A 154 -6.23 -12.42 16.82
C PHE A 154 -7.45 -11.54 16.53
N ARG A 155 -7.67 -11.08 15.28
CA ARG A 155 -8.85 -10.25 14.94
C ARG A 155 -10.02 -11.04 14.38
N PHE A 156 -9.81 -12.24 13.84
CA PHE A 156 -10.90 -13.10 13.40
C PHE A 156 -11.59 -13.79 14.59
N LEU A 157 -10.85 -14.11 15.68
CA LEU A 157 -11.45 -14.64 16.91
C LEU A 157 -12.38 -13.64 17.63
N ASP A 158 -12.15 -12.33 17.49
CA ASP A 158 -12.99 -11.30 18.13
C ASP A 158 -14.35 -11.13 17.44
N ILE A 159 -14.49 -11.56 16.18
CA ILE A 159 -15.76 -11.47 15.44
C ILE A 159 -16.69 -12.63 15.80
N GLU A 160 -16.14 -13.81 16.12
CA GLU A 160 -16.96 -14.98 16.53
C GLU A 160 -17.49 -14.87 17.97
N GLN A 161 -16.84 -14.13 18.88
CA GLN A 161 -17.34 -13.91 20.24
C GLN A 161 -18.50 -12.91 20.34
N LYS A 162 -18.82 -12.17 19.28
CA LYS A 162 -19.97 -11.24 19.23
C LYS A 162 -21.19 -11.80 18.49
N ALA A 163 -21.13 -13.04 18.03
CA ALA A 163 -22.21 -13.68 17.28
C ALA A 163 -22.91 -14.82 18.06
N PHE A 164 -22.69 -14.93 19.37
CA PHE A 164 -23.42 -15.85 20.25
C PHE A 164 -23.88 -15.16 21.55
#